data_AF-A0A6J2T3X2-F1
#
_entry.id   AF-A0A6J2T3X2-F1
#
_cell.length_a   1.000
_cell.length_b   1.000
_cell.length_c   1.000
_cell.angle_alpha   90.00
_cell.angle_beta   90.00
_cell.angle_gamma   90.00
#
_symmetry.space_group_name_H-M   'P 1'
#
loop_
_entity.id
_entity.type
_entity.pdbx_description
1 polymer ?
#
loop_
_entity_poly.entity_id
_entity_poly.type
_entity_poly.pdbx_seq_one_letter_code
_entity_poly.pdbx_strand_id
1 'polypeptide(L)'
;MPEIVEKGEEFDVVTYFLQLLDNDKDMSSGIAAIKTLLMILEKKQFGTIHILHTTMREAVAAMRNTDLSIAAIVSAGELFCRFITLSLDDKHMEECRQIMLHRGKIFLTKLNNSRQVIAQQAQRFICDGGRILTHSRSRVVLKALITASKNKKSFHVYVTQGGTENSGDEMIKDLKAAGIECTLILDSATGYVMESVDFVMVGAEAVVESGGIINRIGSYTMGLCAREMKKPFYVLAESFKFSRLYPLNQRDLPNEYKYSRKHLNDVAKVHPLVDYTPPAYITLLFTDLGILTPSAVSDELIKLYM
;
A
#
# COMPACT_ATOMS: atom_id res chain seq x y z
N MET A 1 5.73 -6.03 27.15
CA MET A 1 4.56 -5.13 27.16
C MET A 1 4.98 -3.90 27.92
N PRO A 2 5.04 -2.69 27.34
CA PRO A 2 5.26 -1.50 28.14
C PRO A 2 3.92 -1.06 28.73
N GLU A 3 3.89 -0.97 30.05
CA GLU A 3 2.80 -0.38 30.84
C GLU A 3 2.69 1.11 30.51
N ILE A 4 1.47 1.57 30.25
CA ILE A 4 1.17 3.00 30.08
C ILE A 4 0.30 3.40 31.28
N VAL A 5 0.84 4.36 32.01
CA VAL A 5 0.28 5.01 33.20
C VAL A 5 -1.16 5.48 32.94
N GLU A 6 -2.09 5.02 33.77
CA GLU A 6 -3.43 5.59 33.90
C GLU A 6 -3.35 6.97 34.56
N LYS A 7 -3.68 8.02 33.82
CA LYS A 7 -4.22 9.29 34.35
C LYS A 7 -4.86 10.06 33.20
N GLY A 8 -6.20 10.17 33.21
CA GLY A 8 -7.05 11.20 32.61
C GLY A 8 -6.62 12.02 31.38
N GLU A 9 -5.79 11.51 30.48
CA GLU A 9 -5.25 12.26 29.33
C GLU A 9 -6.00 11.91 28.04
N GLU A 10 -6.38 12.97 27.32
CA GLU A 10 -6.95 12.92 25.99
C GLU A 10 -6.05 12.09 25.07
N PHE A 11 -6.53 10.91 24.66
CA PHE A 11 -5.74 9.96 23.88
C PHE A 11 -5.36 10.56 22.52
N ASP A 12 -4.09 10.89 22.32
CA ASP A 12 -3.58 11.38 21.04
C ASP A 12 -3.32 10.21 20.06
N VAL A 13 -4.25 10.08 19.12
CA VAL A 13 -4.25 9.11 18.02
C VAL A 13 -2.96 9.22 17.19
N VAL A 14 -2.48 10.45 16.93
CA VAL A 14 -1.35 10.70 16.03
C VAL A 14 -0.05 10.25 16.68
N THR A 15 0.16 10.58 17.96
CA THR A 15 1.35 10.17 18.70
C THR A 15 1.48 8.65 18.76
N TYR A 16 0.39 7.93 19.06
CA TYR A 16 0.43 6.46 19.07
C TYR A 16 0.70 5.87 17.68
N PHE A 17 0.09 6.43 16.65
CA PHE A 17 0.30 6.00 15.27
C PHE A 17 1.76 6.15 14.83
N LEU A 18 2.41 7.27 15.16
CA LEU A 18 3.82 7.51 14.86
C LEU A 18 4.73 6.58 15.66
N GLN A 19 4.46 6.38 16.96
CA GLN A 19 5.22 5.44 17.79
C GLN A 19 5.20 4.00 17.23
N LEU A 20 4.08 3.56 16.66
CA LEU A 20 4.00 2.24 16.03
C LEU A 20 4.95 2.10 14.84
N LEU A 21 5.11 3.16 14.04
CA LEU A 21 5.97 3.15 12.86
C LEU A 21 7.46 3.26 13.24
N ASP A 22 7.78 4.00 14.30
CA ASP A 22 9.16 4.11 14.81
C ASP A 22 9.65 2.78 15.40
N ASN A 23 8.75 2.03 16.06
CA ASN A 23 9.07 0.74 16.67
C ASN A 23 9.29 -0.39 15.66
N ASP A 24 8.66 -0.34 14.48
CA ASP A 24 8.76 -1.37 13.46
C ASP A 24 8.82 -0.76 12.05
N LYS A 25 10.06 -0.68 11.52
CA LYS A 25 10.35 -0.11 10.21
C LYS A 25 9.72 -0.89 9.05
N ASP A 26 9.35 -2.16 9.24
CA ASP A 26 8.68 -2.97 8.22
C ASP A 26 7.16 -2.77 8.21
N MET A 27 6.59 -2.11 9.23
CA MET A 27 5.16 -1.87 9.36
C MET A 27 4.63 -0.85 8.35
N SER A 28 3.61 -1.23 7.58
CA SER A 28 2.94 -0.33 6.63
C SER A 28 2.12 0.72 7.39
N SER A 29 2.04 1.94 6.85
CA SER A 29 1.15 3.01 7.35
C SER A 29 -0.30 2.54 7.48
N GLY A 30 -0.81 1.72 6.53
CA GLY A 30 -2.15 1.15 6.64
C GLY A 30 -2.31 0.16 7.80
N ILE A 31 -1.29 -0.66 8.07
CA ILE A 31 -1.31 -1.61 9.20
C ILE A 31 -1.23 -0.84 10.54
N ALA A 32 -0.38 0.19 10.62
CA ALA A 32 -0.28 1.06 11.79
C ALA A 32 -1.60 1.80 12.05
N ALA A 33 -2.28 2.27 10.99
CA ALA A 33 -3.60 2.91 11.11
C ALA A 33 -4.63 1.93 11.70
N ILE A 34 -4.66 0.69 11.22
CA ILE A 34 -5.58 -0.34 11.72
C ILE A 34 -5.29 -0.70 13.18
N LYS A 35 -4.02 -0.86 13.57
CA LYS A 35 -3.66 -1.10 14.97
C LYS A 35 -4.11 0.05 15.87
N THR A 36 -4.00 1.28 15.39
CA THR A 36 -4.48 2.48 16.09
C THR A 36 -6.00 2.45 16.26
N LEU A 37 -6.76 2.16 15.20
CA LEU A 37 -8.22 2.03 15.26
C LEU A 37 -8.67 0.87 16.17
N LEU A 38 -7.98 -0.27 16.12
CA LEU A 38 -8.27 -1.40 16.99
C LEU A 38 -8.06 -1.03 18.47
N MET A 39 -7.01 -0.28 18.79
CA MET A 39 -6.76 0.15 20.15
C MET A 39 -7.78 1.18 20.64
N ILE A 40 -8.26 2.07 19.77
CA ILE A 40 -9.39 2.97 20.08
C ILE A 40 -10.63 2.14 20.45
N LEU A 41 -10.91 1.06 19.71
CA LEU A 41 -12.01 0.15 19.99
C LEU A 41 -11.83 -0.64 21.30
N GLU A 42 -10.59 -0.94 21.70
CA GLU A 42 -10.28 -1.62 22.96
C GLU A 42 -10.41 -0.70 24.18
N LYS A 43 -9.98 0.56 24.08
CA LYS A 43 -9.88 1.49 25.22
C LYS A 43 -11.10 2.39 25.43
N LYS A 44 -11.81 2.80 24.37
CA LYS A 44 -12.97 3.69 24.51
C LYS A 44 -14.26 2.88 24.60
N GLN A 45 -15.14 3.30 25.52
CA GLN A 45 -16.53 2.83 25.56
C GLN A 45 -17.40 3.73 24.69
N PHE A 46 -18.28 3.11 23.90
CA PHE A 46 -19.16 3.81 22.97
C PHE A 46 -20.62 3.52 23.33
N GLY A 47 -21.43 4.57 23.48
CA GLY A 47 -22.86 4.42 23.78
C GLY A 47 -23.69 3.99 22.56
N THR A 48 -23.23 4.28 21.34
CA THR A 48 -23.92 3.92 20.09
C THR A 48 -22.92 3.61 18.97
N ILE A 49 -23.37 2.85 17.97
CA ILE A 49 -22.61 2.56 16.74
C ILE A 49 -22.31 3.85 15.97
N HIS A 50 -23.21 4.83 16.01
CA HIS A 50 -23.00 6.12 15.35
C HIS A 50 -21.80 6.88 15.93
N ILE A 51 -21.70 6.97 17.27
CA ILE A 51 -20.56 7.62 17.94
C ILE A 51 -19.26 6.89 17.59
N LEU A 52 -19.26 5.56 17.63
CA LEU A 52 -18.11 4.76 17.21
C LEU A 52 -17.65 5.11 15.79
N HIS A 53 -18.59 5.16 14.83
CA HIS A 53 -18.28 5.45 13.44
C HIS A 53 -17.72 6.87 13.25
N THR A 54 -18.28 7.86 13.96
CA THR A 54 -17.77 9.25 13.95
C THR A 54 -16.36 9.33 14.54
N THR A 55 -16.13 8.71 15.70
CA THR A 55 -14.79 8.68 16.33
C THR A 55 -13.74 7.98 15.46
N MET A 56 -14.10 6.89 14.78
CA MET A 56 -13.19 6.20 13.86
C MET A 56 -12.85 7.07 12.64
N ARG A 57 -13.83 7.78 12.08
CA ARG A 57 -13.60 8.72 10.97
C ARG A 57 -12.70 9.89 11.38
N GLU A 58 -12.92 10.45 12.56
CA GLU A 58 -12.07 11.51 13.12
C GLU A 58 -10.63 11.02 13.33
N ALA A 59 -10.46 9.80 13.84
CA ALA A 59 -9.14 9.18 13.98
C ALA A 59 -8.44 8.98 12.62
N VAL A 60 -9.15 8.50 11.60
CA VAL A 60 -8.61 8.37 10.24
C VAL A 60 -8.24 9.74 9.66
N ALA A 61 -9.08 10.76 9.86
CA ALA A 61 -8.79 12.14 9.44
C ALA A 61 -7.57 12.73 10.16
N ALA A 62 -7.39 12.43 11.45
CA ALA A 62 -6.21 12.84 12.20
C ALA A 62 -4.94 12.16 11.66
N MET A 63 -4.97 10.85 11.41
CA MET A 63 -3.83 10.12 10.83
C MET A 63 -3.52 10.58 9.39
N ARG A 64 -4.54 10.93 8.60
CA ARG A 64 -4.39 11.51 7.25
C ARG A 64 -3.61 12.83 7.26
N ASN A 65 -3.66 13.60 8.34
CA ASN A 65 -2.95 14.88 8.43
C ASN A 65 -1.44 14.73 8.67
N THR A 66 -0.92 13.50 8.73
CA THR A 66 0.53 13.23 8.80
C THR A 66 1.17 13.25 7.41
N ASP A 67 2.50 13.44 7.34
CA ASP A 67 3.28 13.44 6.08
C ASP A 67 3.50 12.02 5.48
N LEU A 68 2.72 11.02 5.91
CA LEU A 68 2.84 9.61 5.47
C LEU A 68 1.92 9.28 4.28
N SER A 69 1.99 8.05 3.76
CA SER A 69 1.17 7.63 2.61
C SER A 69 -0.33 7.69 2.94
N ILE A 70 -0.95 8.81 2.57
CA ILE A 70 -2.37 9.11 2.82
C ILE A 70 -3.27 8.03 2.21
N ALA A 71 -2.92 7.56 1.01
CA ALA A 71 -3.73 6.60 0.28
C ALA A 71 -3.93 5.29 1.06
N ALA A 72 -2.85 4.75 1.63
CA ALA A 72 -2.89 3.53 2.42
C ALA A 72 -3.62 3.71 3.76
N ILE A 73 -3.54 4.90 4.38
CA ILE A 73 -4.22 5.20 5.65
C ILE A 73 -5.74 5.25 5.43
N VAL A 74 -6.18 5.98 4.40
CA VAL A 74 -7.60 6.16 4.08
C VAL A 74 -8.23 4.83 3.68
N SER A 75 -7.65 4.11 2.73
CA SER A 75 -8.21 2.84 2.25
C SER A 75 -8.26 1.77 3.36
N ALA A 76 -7.19 1.66 4.16
CA ALA A 76 -7.13 0.72 5.28
C ALA A 76 -8.17 1.06 6.36
N GLY A 77 -8.32 2.35 6.70
CA GLY A 77 -9.27 2.81 7.69
C GLY A 77 -10.72 2.57 7.28
N GLU A 78 -11.08 2.89 6.04
CA GLU A 78 -12.42 2.66 5.51
C GLU A 78 -12.79 1.18 5.44
N LEU A 79 -11.89 0.35 4.89
CA LEU A 79 -12.09 -1.10 4.83
C LEU A 79 -12.20 -1.73 6.21
N PHE A 80 -11.34 -1.31 7.15
CA PHE A 80 -11.41 -1.80 8.52
C PHE A 80 -12.74 -1.45 9.19
N CYS A 81 -13.17 -0.19 9.09
CA CYS A 81 -14.45 0.26 9.66
C CYS A 81 -15.62 -0.52 9.06
N ARG A 82 -15.61 -0.76 7.75
CA ARG A 82 -16.64 -1.57 7.08
C ARG A 82 -16.61 -3.02 7.57
N PHE A 83 -15.44 -3.63 7.65
CA PHE A 83 -15.28 -5.03 8.06
C PHE A 83 -15.76 -5.31 9.49
N ILE A 84 -15.43 -4.41 10.44
CA ILE A 84 -15.89 -4.58 11.82
C ILE A 84 -17.39 -4.32 11.97
N THR A 85 -17.97 -3.46 11.12
CA THR A 85 -19.40 -3.08 11.18
C THR A 85 -20.33 -3.97 10.36
N LEU A 86 -19.79 -4.92 9.57
CA LEU A 86 -20.59 -5.80 8.72
C LEU A 86 -21.60 -6.64 9.53
N SER A 87 -22.89 -6.59 9.21
CA SER A 87 -23.91 -7.46 9.82
C SER A 87 -23.97 -7.39 11.35
N LEU A 88 -24.27 -6.21 11.89
CA LEU A 88 -24.41 -5.96 13.34
C LEU A 88 -25.88 -5.85 13.80
N ASP A 89 -26.83 -6.32 12.99
CA ASP A 89 -28.26 -6.13 13.26
C ASP A 89 -28.69 -6.78 14.59
N ASP A 90 -29.47 -6.03 15.38
CA ASP A 90 -30.24 -6.42 16.57
C ASP A 90 -29.47 -7.08 17.74
N LYS A 91 -28.22 -6.69 18.00
CA LYS A 91 -27.44 -7.19 19.16
C LYS A 91 -27.16 -6.12 20.22
N HIS A 92 -26.97 -6.57 21.46
CA HIS A 92 -26.53 -5.70 22.56
C HIS A 92 -25.14 -5.10 22.27
N MET A 93 -24.93 -3.84 22.67
CA MET A 93 -23.72 -3.08 22.35
C MET A 93 -22.42 -3.76 22.81
N GLU A 94 -22.44 -4.43 23.95
CA GLU A 94 -21.25 -5.13 24.47
C GLU A 94 -20.89 -6.36 23.63
N GLU A 95 -21.90 -7.10 23.15
CA GLU A 95 -21.69 -8.22 22.23
C GLU A 95 -21.18 -7.73 20.87
N CYS A 96 -21.76 -6.64 20.35
CA CYS A 96 -21.27 -5.97 19.14
C CYS A 96 -19.80 -5.60 19.27
N ARG A 97 -19.39 -5.05 20.42
CA ARG A 97 -17.99 -4.66 20.67
C ARG A 97 -17.06 -5.86 20.66
N GLN A 98 -17.43 -6.96 21.32
CA GLN A 98 -16.61 -8.19 21.30
C GLN A 98 -16.48 -8.77 19.89
N ILE A 99 -17.57 -8.78 19.12
CA ILE A 99 -17.56 -9.21 17.72
C ILE A 99 -16.64 -8.32 16.88
N MET A 100 -16.74 -6.99 17.02
CA MET A 100 -15.88 -6.04 16.30
C MET A 100 -14.39 -6.25 16.65
N LEU A 101 -14.07 -6.43 17.93
CA LEU A 101 -12.70 -6.68 18.39
C LEU A 101 -12.14 -7.99 17.85
N HIS A 102 -12.94 -9.06 17.90
CA HIS A 102 -12.57 -10.35 17.36
C HIS A 102 -12.30 -10.27 15.85
N ARG A 103 -13.21 -9.63 15.11
CA ARG A 103 -13.06 -9.39 13.66
C ARG A 103 -11.84 -8.53 13.37
N GLY A 104 -11.60 -7.46 14.13
CA GLY A 104 -10.44 -6.60 13.96
C GLY A 104 -9.11 -7.35 14.12
N LYS A 105 -9.02 -8.29 15.08
CA LYS A 105 -7.86 -9.17 15.27
C LYS A 105 -7.66 -10.15 14.11
N ILE A 106 -8.75 -10.73 13.58
CA ILE A 106 -8.71 -11.58 12.38
C ILE A 106 -8.21 -10.77 11.18
N PHE A 107 -8.75 -9.57 10.98
CA PHE A 107 -8.37 -8.68 9.89
C PHE A 107 -6.87 -8.37 9.94
N LEU A 108 -6.36 -7.95 11.10
CA LEU A 108 -4.94 -7.67 11.30
C LEU A 108 -4.04 -8.89 11.01
N THR A 109 -4.47 -10.08 11.44
CA THR A 109 -3.73 -11.33 11.16
C THR A 109 -3.67 -11.61 9.65
N LYS A 110 -4.78 -11.44 8.94
CA LYS A 110 -4.83 -11.57 7.48
C LYS A 110 -3.91 -10.56 6.78
N LEU A 111 -3.89 -9.31 7.25
CA LEU A 111 -3.04 -8.26 6.68
C LEU A 111 -1.55 -8.53 6.87
N ASN A 112 -1.12 -9.03 8.03
CA ASN A 112 0.28 -9.36 8.25
C ASN A 112 0.75 -10.49 7.30
N ASN A 113 -0.15 -11.41 6.95
CA ASN A 113 0.15 -12.52 6.04
C ASN A 113 0.02 -12.16 4.55
N SER A 114 -0.68 -11.06 4.21
CA SER A 114 -0.98 -10.66 2.82
C SER A 114 0.28 -10.60 1.92
N ARG A 115 1.36 -9.97 2.39
CA ARG A 115 2.61 -9.86 1.64
C ARG A 115 3.25 -11.20 1.33
N GLN A 116 3.14 -12.16 2.24
CA GLN A 116 3.67 -13.51 2.02
C GLN A 116 2.86 -14.24 0.95
N VAL A 117 1.53 -14.12 0.98
CA VAL A 117 0.65 -14.68 -0.05
C VAL A 117 0.99 -14.10 -1.43
N ILE A 118 1.12 -12.78 -1.53
CA ILE A 118 1.49 -12.08 -2.77
C ILE A 118 2.86 -12.57 -3.28
N ALA A 119 3.86 -12.64 -2.38
CA ALA A 119 5.19 -13.12 -2.74
C ALA A 119 5.17 -14.55 -3.28
N GLN A 120 4.36 -15.44 -2.71
CA GLN A 120 4.21 -16.83 -3.16
C GLN A 120 3.52 -16.97 -4.51
N GLN A 121 2.64 -16.03 -4.88
CA GLN A 121 2.01 -15.98 -6.19
C GLN A 121 2.97 -15.40 -7.24
N ALA A 122 3.58 -14.25 -6.94
CA ALA A 122 4.46 -13.51 -7.85
C ALA A 122 5.71 -14.30 -8.25
N GLN A 123 6.29 -15.09 -7.33
CA GLN A 123 7.47 -15.91 -7.64
C GLN A 123 7.28 -16.87 -8.82
N ARG A 124 6.04 -17.24 -9.18
CA ARG A 124 5.76 -18.16 -10.30
C ARG A 124 6.06 -17.51 -11.65
N PHE A 125 6.01 -16.17 -11.71
CA PHE A 125 6.25 -15.37 -12.91
C PHE A 125 7.72 -14.95 -13.05
N ILE A 126 8.51 -15.09 -11.99
CA ILE A 126 9.95 -14.86 -12.02
C ILE A 126 10.61 -16.11 -12.63
N CYS A 127 11.21 -15.97 -13.80
CA CYS A 127 11.93 -17.04 -14.49
C CYS A 127 13.42 -17.01 -14.16
N ASP A 128 14.08 -18.15 -14.30
CA ASP A 128 15.53 -18.25 -14.18
C ASP A 128 16.21 -17.53 -15.36
N GLY A 129 17.26 -16.77 -15.07
CA GLY A 129 17.91 -15.85 -16.02
C GLY A 129 17.09 -14.60 -16.37
N GLY A 130 15.96 -14.36 -15.72
CA GLY A 130 15.08 -13.22 -16.02
C GLY A 130 15.67 -11.87 -15.64
N ARG A 131 15.30 -10.83 -16.37
CA ARG A 131 15.67 -9.43 -16.12
C ARG A 131 14.43 -8.63 -15.73
N ILE A 132 14.42 -8.14 -14.49
CA ILE A 132 13.25 -7.47 -13.88
C ILE A 132 13.57 -6.00 -13.68
N LEU A 133 12.64 -5.12 -14.02
CA LEU A 133 12.72 -3.70 -13.66
C LEU A 133 11.74 -3.39 -12.54
N THR A 134 12.23 -2.76 -11.47
CA THR A 134 11.41 -2.23 -10.37
C THR A 134 11.62 -0.73 -10.22
N HIS A 135 10.58 -0.07 -9.72
CA HIS A 135 10.60 1.36 -9.43
C HIS A 135 10.78 1.60 -7.93
N SER A 136 11.84 2.30 -7.54
CA SER A 136 12.08 2.72 -6.14
C SER A 136 12.07 1.51 -5.17
N ARG A 137 11.73 1.70 -3.90
CA ARG A 137 11.61 0.66 -2.87
C ARG A 137 10.17 0.32 -2.61
N SER A 138 9.84 -0.96 -2.79
CA SER A 138 8.55 -1.53 -2.41
C SER A 138 8.75 -2.76 -1.57
N ARG A 139 8.16 -2.78 -0.37
CA ARG A 139 8.31 -3.88 0.60
C ARG A 139 7.72 -5.20 0.08
N VAL A 140 6.60 -5.13 -0.64
CA VAL A 140 5.95 -6.32 -1.20
C VAL A 140 6.74 -6.88 -2.40
N VAL A 141 7.31 -6.01 -3.23
CA VAL A 141 8.20 -6.41 -4.34
C VAL A 141 9.49 -7.02 -3.79
N LEU A 142 10.12 -6.37 -2.82
CA LEU A 142 11.31 -6.91 -2.14
C LEU A 142 11.05 -8.31 -1.57
N LYS A 143 9.92 -8.50 -0.88
CA LYS A 143 9.53 -9.81 -0.34
C LYS A 143 9.36 -10.85 -1.45
N ALA A 144 8.74 -10.49 -2.57
CA ALA A 144 8.56 -11.39 -3.72
C ALA A 144 9.90 -11.81 -4.34
N LEU A 145 10.81 -10.86 -4.56
CA LEU A 145 12.14 -11.12 -5.09
C LEU A 145 12.98 -12.00 -4.15
N ILE A 146 12.99 -11.69 -2.85
CA ILE A 146 13.68 -12.52 -1.84
C ILE A 146 13.11 -13.94 -1.81
N THR A 147 11.78 -14.10 -1.85
CA THR A 147 11.15 -15.43 -1.90
C THR A 147 11.54 -16.21 -3.16
N ALA A 148 11.63 -15.54 -4.32
CA ALA A 148 12.08 -16.19 -5.55
C ALA A 148 13.55 -16.62 -5.47
N SER A 149 14.44 -15.78 -4.93
CA SER A 149 15.86 -16.11 -4.71
C SER A 149 16.03 -17.29 -3.75
N LYS A 150 15.26 -17.33 -2.63
CA LYS A 150 15.26 -18.46 -1.70
C LYS A 150 14.85 -19.78 -2.35
N ASN A 151 14.05 -19.72 -3.41
CA ASN A 151 13.66 -20.88 -4.22
C ASN A 151 14.66 -21.17 -5.36
N LYS A 152 15.91 -20.72 -5.23
CA LYS A 152 17.04 -20.98 -6.12
C LYS A 152 16.85 -20.49 -7.55
N LYS A 153 16.07 -19.42 -7.74
CA LYS A 153 15.98 -18.74 -9.03
C LYS A 153 17.06 -17.67 -9.13
N SER A 154 17.80 -17.68 -10.23
CA SER A 154 18.76 -16.64 -10.58
C SER A 154 18.10 -15.61 -11.50
N PHE A 155 18.22 -14.33 -11.19
CA PHE A 155 17.67 -13.25 -12.00
C PHE A 155 18.39 -11.94 -11.68
N HIS A 156 18.30 -10.98 -12.59
CA HIS A 156 18.88 -9.65 -12.44
C HIS A 156 17.80 -8.60 -12.24
N VAL A 157 17.98 -7.71 -11.27
CA VAL A 157 17.00 -6.65 -10.94
C VAL A 157 17.58 -5.27 -11.21
N TYR A 158 16.97 -4.55 -12.14
CA TYR A 158 17.18 -3.12 -12.33
C TYR A 158 16.27 -2.34 -11.37
N VAL A 159 16.84 -1.40 -10.63
CA VAL A 159 16.11 -0.55 -9.67
C VAL A 159 16.31 0.90 -10.06
N THR A 160 15.22 1.64 -10.24
CA THR A 160 15.32 3.09 -10.44
C THR A 160 15.57 3.83 -9.12
N GLN A 161 16.31 4.92 -9.15
CA GLN A 161 16.66 5.70 -7.96
C GLN A 161 15.44 6.25 -7.20
N GLY A 162 14.40 6.71 -7.92
CA GLY A 162 13.19 7.27 -7.30
C GLY A 162 13.46 8.67 -6.71
N GLY A 163 13.90 9.59 -7.56
CA GLY A 163 14.66 10.80 -7.23
C GLY A 163 14.08 11.79 -6.21
N THR A 164 12.85 11.62 -5.72
CA THR A 164 12.29 12.45 -4.64
C THR A 164 12.79 12.04 -3.26
N GLU A 165 12.95 10.73 -3.04
CA GLU A 165 13.34 10.15 -1.74
C GLU A 165 14.60 9.29 -1.84
N ASN A 166 15.10 9.04 -3.06
CA ASN A 166 16.25 8.15 -3.34
C ASN A 166 16.11 6.77 -2.69
N SER A 167 14.87 6.30 -2.51
CA SER A 167 14.58 5.03 -1.84
C SER A 167 15.04 3.83 -2.67
N GLY A 168 15.38 4.00 -3.95
CA GLY A 168 16.06 2.98 -4.76
C GLY A 168 17.40 2.53 -4.15
N ASP A 169 18.13 3.41 -3.47
CA ASP A 169 19.39 3.07 -2.80
C ASP A 169 19.18 2.06 -1.66
N GLU A 170 18.09 2.22 -0.90
CA GLU A 170 17.70 1.27 0.15
C GLU A 170 17.30 -0.09 -0.44
N MET A 171 16.53 -0.08 -1.55
CA MET A 171 16.13 -1.31 -2.23
C MET A 171 17.35 -2.10 -2.72
N ILE A 172 18.36 -1.44 -3.29
CA ILE A 172 19.60 -2.08 -3.72
C ILE A 172 20.37 -2.68 -2.53
N LYS A 173 20.44 -1.97 -1.39
CA LYS A 173 21.06 -2.52 -0.17
C LYS A 173 20.35 -3.78 0.29
N ASP A 174 19.01 -3.76 0.33
CA ASP A 174 18.19 -4.90 0.74
C ASP A 174 18.35 -6.10 -0.22
N LEU A 175 18.41 -5.86 -1.54
CA LEU A 175 18.63 -6.90 -2.55
C LEU A 175 20.03 -7.51 -2.49
N LYS A 176 21.07 -6.67 -2.33
CA LYS A 176 22.46 -7.12 -2.16
C LYS A 176 22.63 -7.96 -0.89
N ALA A 177 22.01 -7.55 0.21
CA ALA A 177 22.00 -8.31 1.45
C ALA A 177 21.34 -9.69 1.29
N ALA A 178 20.38 -9.81 0.37
CA ALA A 178 19.74 -11.08 0.01
C ALA A 178 20.52 -11.90 -1.06
N GLY A 179 21.68 -11.43 -1.52
CA GLY A 179 22.49 -12.11 -2.54
C GLY A 179 21.91 -12.05 -3.96
N ILE A 180 21.04 -11.08 -4.25
CA ILE A 180 20.41 -10.91 -5.57
C ILE A 180 21.23 -9.92 -6.40
N GLU A 181 21.53 -10.28 -7.65
CA GLU A 181 22.18 -9.37 -8.58
C GLU A 181 21.26 -8.19 -8.93
N CYS A 182 21.77 -6.98 -8.71
CA CYS A 182 20.99 -5.78 -8.95
C CYS A 182 21.84 -4.59 -9.40
N THR A 183 21.21 -3.74 -10.21
CA THR A 183 21.81 -2.53 -10.77
C THR A 183 20.91 -1.34 -10.47
N LEU A 184 21.49 -0.30 -9.86
CA LEU A 184 20.83 0.98 -9.69
C LEU A 184 20.90 1.77 -11.01
N ILE A 185 19.77 2.27 -11.48
CA ILE A 185 19.68 3.08 -12.70
C ILE A 185 19.04 4.44 -12.41
N LEU A 186 19.41 5.43 -13.20
CA LEU A 186 18.76 6.74 -13.19
C LEU A 186 17.30 6.59 -13.65
N ASP A 187 16.41 7.43 -13.12
CA ASP A 187 14.99 7.41 -13.52
C ASP A 187 14.82 7.68 -15.03
N SER A 188 15.66 8.54 -15.60
CA SER A 188 15.71 8.85 -17.04
C SER A 188 16.25 7.71 -17.91
N ALA A 189 16.96 6.74 -17.32
CA ALA A 189 17.49 5.58 -18.04
C ALA A 189 16.44 4.46 -18.21
N THR A 190 15.22 4.64 -17.70
CA THR A 190 14.13 3.66 -17.80
C THR A 190 13.89 3.19 -19.23
N GLY A 191 13.79 4.12 -20.19
CA GLY A 191 13.57 3.78 -21.59
C GLY A 191 14.72 2.98 -22.21
N TYR A 192 15.96 3.33 -21.87
CA TYR A 192 17.16 2.63 -22.37
C TYR A 192 17.25 1.19 -21.85
N VAL A 193 16.95 0.98 -20.57
CA VAL A 193 17.06 -0.33 -19.92
C VAL A 193 15.88 -1.24 -20.27
N MET A 194 14.71 -0.67 -20.60
CA MET A 194 13.48 -1.41 -20.88
C MET A 194 13.63 -2.44 -22.01
N GLU A 195 14.46 -2.19 -23.03
CA GLU A 195 14.72 -3.16 -24.12
C GLU A 195 15.34 -4.46 -23.58
N SER A 196 16.20 -4.33 -22.58
CA SER A 196 16.90 -5.43 -21.92
C SER A 196 16.07 -6.10 -20.83
N VAL A 197 14.91 -5.57 -20.46
CA VAL A 197 14.07 -6.10 -19.39
C VAL A 197 13.04 -7.07 -19.96
N ASP A 198 12.72 -8.14 -19.24
CA ASP A 198 11.70 -9.10 -19.66
C ASP A 198 10.30 -8.66 -19.20
N PHE A 199 10.19 -8.15 -17.97
CA PHE A 199 8.97 -7.55 -17.43
C PHE A 199 9.26 -6.54 -16.32
N VAL A 200 8.27 -5.68 -16.07
CA VAL A 200 8.29 -4.68 -15.00
C VAL A 200 7.51 -5.21 -13.80
N MET A 201 8.04 -4.98 -12.60
CA MET A 201 7.39 -5.29 -11.33
C MET A 201 7.44 -4.09 -10.39
N VAL A 202 6.29 -3.51 -10.07
CA VAL A 202 6.19 -2.34 -9.18
C VAL A 202 5.27 -2.59 -8.00
N GLY A 203 5.43 -1.80 -6.94
CA GLY A 203 4.43 -1.70 -5.87
C GLY A 203 3.29 -0.74 -6.22
N ALA A 204 2.36 -0.60 -5.29
CA ALA A 204 1.39 0.50 -5.29
C ALA A 204 1.16 1.03 -3.87
N GLU A 205 0.87 2.33 -3.78
CA GLU A 205 0.34 2.94 -2.55
C GLU A 205 -1.17 2.75 -2.44
N ALA A 206 -1.88 2.86 -3.56
CA ALA A 206 -3.30 2.52 -3.67
C ALA A 206 -3.64 1.94 -5.04
N VAL A 207 -4.69 1.13 -5.08
CA VAL A 207 -5.33 0.63 -6.31
C VAL A 207 -6.70 1.29 -6.38
N VAL A 208 -6.99 1.98 -7.49
CA VAL A 208 -8.24 2.74 -7.67
C VAL A 208 -9.33 1.87 -8.29
N GLU A 209 -10.59 2.34 -8.30
CA GLU A 209 -11.75 1.57 -8.77
C GLU A 209 -11.64 1.10 -10.22
N SER A 210 -10.99 1.89 -11.08
CA SER A 210 -10.75 1.52 -12.48
C SER A 210 -9.70 0.42 -12.67
N GLY A 211 -9.06 -0.04 -11.59
CA GLY A 211 -7.94 -0.98 -11.64
C GLY A 211 -6.58 -0.34 -11.94
N GLY A 212 -6.54 0.99 -12.05
CA GLY A 212 -5.29 1.74 -12.09
C GLY A 212 -4.61 1.82 -10.72
N ILE A 213 -3.39 2.34 -10.67
CA ILE A 213 -2.62 2.42 -9.42
C ILE A 213 -2.18 3.85 -9.14
N ILE A 214 -2.06 4.18 -7.86
CA ILE A 214 -1.34 5.36 -7.38
C ILE A 214 -0.04 4.85 -6.78
N ASN A 215 1.09 5.31 -7.31
CA ASN A 215 2.40 4.92 -6.82
C ASN A 215 3.40 6.08 -6.97
N ARG A 216 4.63 5.90 -6.48
CA ARG A 216 5.69 6.90 -6.57
C ARG A 216 5.88 7.42 -8.00
N ILE A 217 6.19 8.71 -8.07
CA ILE A 217 6.37 9.46 -9.32
C ILE A 217 7.41 8.78 -10.21
N GLY A 218 7.01 8.45 -11.44
CA GLY A 218 7.82 7.70 -12.40
C GLY A 218 7.21 6.34 -12.76
N SER A 219 6.24 5.85 -11.99
CA SER A 219 5.52 4.60 -12.28
C SER A 219 4.72 4.71 -13.58
N TYR A 220 4.04 5.84 -13.80
CA TYR A 220 3.30 6.09 -15.04
C TYR A 220 4.22 6.12 -16.27
N THR A 221 5.38 6.78 -16.16
CA THR A 221 6.37 6.82 -17.25
C THR A 221 6.97 5.45 -17.53
N MET A 222 7.21 4.66 -16.50
CA MET A 222 7.67 3.27 -16.65
C MET A 222 6.61 2.41 -17.35
N GLY A 223 5.33 2.60 -17.02
CA GLY A 223 4.21 1.95 -17.69
C GLY A 223 4.08 2.33 -19.16
N LEU A 224 4.28 3.62 -19.50
CA LEU A 224 4.33 4.09 -20.88
C LEU A 224 5.41 3.37 -21.70
N CYS A 225 6.64 3.33 -21.18
CA CYS A 225 7.76 2.64 -21.83
C CYS A 225 7.50 1.13 -21.97
N ALA A 226 6.99 0.48 -20.92
CA ALA A 226 6.69 -0.94 -20.93
C ALA A 226 5.64 -1.30 -21.99
N ARG A 227 4.57 -0.49 -22.09
CA ARG A 227 3.52 -0.70 -23.09
C ARG A 227 4.06 -0.56 -24.52
N GLU A 228 4.85 0.48 -24.78
CA GLU A 228 5.40 0.72 -26.11
C GLU A 228 6.34 -0.42 -26.55
N MET A 229 7.16 -0.92 -25.63
CA MET A 229 8.07 -2.04 -25.87
C MET A 229 7.41 -3.43 -25.66
N LYS A 230 6.09 -3.47 -25.47
CA LYS A 230 5.29 -4.69 -25.27
C LYS A 230 5.81 -5.60 -24.15
N LYS A 231 6.35 -4.99 -23.09
CA LYS A 231 6.80 -5.67 -21.88
C LYS A 231 5.65 -5.74 -20.87
N PRO A 232 5.41 -6.90 -20.22
CA PRO A 232 4.39 -7.01 -19.18
C PRO A 232 4.70 -6.07 -18.01
N PHE A 233 3.66 -5.45 -17.47
CA PHE A 233 3.74 -4.55 -16.31
C PHE A 233 2.92 -5.14 -15.17
N TYR A 234 3.63 -5.64 -14.15
CA TYR A 234 3.04 -6.30 -12.99
C TYR A 234 3.05 -5.38 -11.79
N VAL A 235 1.92 -5.35 -11.08
CA VAL A 235 1.75 -4.57 -9.86
C VAL A 235 1.55 -5.52 -8.69
N LEU A 236 2.29 -5.33 -7.61
CA LEU A 236 2.09 -6.04 -6.35
C LEU A 236 1.46 -5.07 -5.35
N ALA A 237 0.27 -5.40 -4.86
CA ALA A 237 -0.46 -4.56 -3.92
C ALA A 237 -1.29 -5.40 -2.96
N GLU A 238 -1.25 -5.05 -1.68
CA GLU A 238 -2.14 -5.63 -0.69
C GLU A 238 -3.58 -5.14 -0.86
N SER A 239 -4.59 -6.00 -0.65
CA SER A 239 -6.02 -5.72 -0.87
C SER A 239 -6.55 -4.55 -0.04
N PHE A 240 -5.96 -4.28 1.12
CA PHE A 240 -6.34 -3.13 1.95
C PHE A 240 -5.96 -1.77 1.34
N LYS A 241 -5.18 -1.76 0.26
CA LYS A 241 -4.83 -0.56 -0.52
C LYS A 241 -5.86 -0.23 -1.59
N PHE A 242 -6.94 -1.01 -1.69
CA PHE A 242 -8.01 -0.77 -2.65
C PHE A 242 -8.85 0.42 -2.19
N SER A 243 -8.88 1.47 -3.01
CA SER A 243 -9.47 2.76 -2.68
C SER A 243 -10.60 3.11 -3.65
N ARG A 244 -11.66 3.74 -3.12
CA ARG A 244 -12.86 4.18 -3.86
C ARG A 244 -12.65 5.47 -4.67
N LEU A 245 -11.44 5.63 -5.21
CA LEU A 245 -11.09 6.76 -6.07
C LEU A 245 -11.30 6.37 -7.54
N TYR A 246 -11.69 7.35 -8.36
CA TYR A 246 -11.84 7.16 -9.81
C TYR A 246 -11.21 8.34 -10.57
N PRO A 247 -9.87 8.51 -10.54
CA PRO A 247 -9.20 9.53 -11.32
C PRO A 247 -9.30 9.18 -12.82
N LEU A 248 -9.71 10.12 -13.68
CA LEU A 248 -9.69 9.92 -15.13
C LEU A 248 -8.31 10.25 -15.71
N ASN A 249 -7.59 11.17 -15.05
CA ASN A 249 -6.26 11.61 -15.43
C ASN A 249 -5.43 12.04 -14.20
N GLN A 250 -4.17 12.44 -14.43
CA GLN A 250 -3.25 12.86 -13.35
C GLN A 250 -3.75 14.05 -12.51
N ARG A 251 -4.57 14.93 -13.09
CA ARG A 251 -5.07 16.14 -12.43
C ARG A 251 -6.20 15.83 -11.47
N ASP A 252 -7.02 14.82 -11.77
CA ASP A 252 -8.18 14.43 -10.98
C ASP A 252 -7.81 13.79 -9.64
N LEU A 253 -6.57 13.29 -9.51
CA LEU A 253 -6.05 12.84 -8.23
C LEU A 253 -5.95 14.04 -7.26
N PRO A 254 -6.56 14.00 -6.06
CA PRO A 254 -6.55 15.16 -5.17
C PRO A 254 -5.13 15.55 -4.72
N ASN A 255 -4.90 16.85 -4.54
CA ASN A 255 -3.55 17.39 -4.27
C ASN A 255 -2.91 16.86 -2.98
N GLU A 256 -3.70 16.50 -1.99
CA GLU A 256 -3.22 15.87 -0.76
C GLU A 256 -2.52 14.52 -1.00
N TYR A 257 -2.92 13.76 -2.03
CA TYR A 257 -2.23 12.53 -2.40
C TYR A 257 -0.90 12.84 -3.10
N LYS A 258 -0.86 13.93 -3.87
CA LYS A 258 0.26 14.30 -4.76
C LYS A 258 1.39 15.04 -4.06
N TYR A 259 1.09 15.81 -3.01
CA TYR A 259 2.05 16.73 -2.40
C TYR A 259 2.04 16.59 -0.88
N SER A 260 3.22 16.75 -0.26
CA SER A 260 3.31 16.87 1.20
C SER A 260 2.50 18.08 1.68
N ARG A 261 1.95 17.97 2.89
CA ARG A 261 1.09 18.99 3.50
C ARG A 261 1.74 20.37 3.50
N LYS A 262 3.06 20.44 3.72
CA LYS A 262 3.85 21.67 3.75
C LYS A 262 3.78 22.47 2.45
N HIS A 263 3.50 21.81 1.34
CA HIS A 263 3.52 22.39 0.00
C HIS A 263 2.13 22.54 -0.64
N LEU A 264 1.05 22.24 0.08
CA LEU A 264 -0.30 22.29 -0.50
C LEU A 264 -0.76 23.70 -0.91
N ASN A 265 -0.20 24.74 -0.30
CA ASN A 265 -0.48 26.13 -0.66
C ASN A 265 0.40 26.63 -1.84
N ASP A 266 1.44 25.88 -2.21
CA ASP A 266 2.47 26.27 -3.20
C ASP A 266 2.70 25.15 -4.25
N VAL A 267 1.66 24.40 -4.60
CA VAL A 267 1.75 23.22 -5.51
C VAL A 267 2.39 23.53 -6.87
N ALA A 268 2.33 24.78 -7.34
CA ALA A 268 2.92 25.20 -8.61
C ALA A 268 4.46 25.23 -8.60
N LYS A 269 5.10 25.24 -7.43
CA LYS A 269 6.56 25.34 -7.27
C LYS A 269 7.23 24.00 -6.95
N VAL A 270 6.45 22.94 -6.78
CA VAL A 270 6.94 21.63 -6.36
C VAL A 270 6.48 20.53 -7.32
N HIS A 271 7.30 19.49 -7.48
CA HIS A 271 6.90 18.31 -8.21
C HIS A 271 5.98 17.43 -7.35
N PRO A 272 5.10 16.61 -7.96
CA PRO A 272 4.34 15.61 -7.22
C PRO A 272 5.24 14.49 -6.70
N LEU A 273 4.78 13.81 -5.65
CA LEU A 273 5.43 12.65 -5.02
C LEU A 273 4.92 11.32 -5.58
N VAL A 274 3.70 11.32 -6.11
CA VAL A 274 3.04 10.15 -6.70
C VAL A 274 2.43 10.51 -8.06
N ASP A 275 2.25 9.49 -8.89
CA ASP A 275 1.48 9.56 -10.12
C ASP A 275 0.36 8.51 -10.15
N TYR A 276 -0.57 8.70 -11.07
CA TYR A 276 -1.62 7.75 -11.40
C TYR A 276 -1.23 6.94 -12.63
N THR A 277 -1.17 5.62 -12.56
CA THR A 277 -0.98 4.76 -13.73
C THR A 277 -2.32 4.16 -14.14
N PRO A 278 -2.86 4.51 -15.33
CA PRO A 278 -4.12 3.96 -15.82
C PRO A 278 -4.09 2.44 -15.99
N PRO A 279 -5.25 1.76 -15.86
CA PRO A 279 -5.34 0.30 -15.97
C PRO A 279 -4.84 -0.24 -17.32
N ALA A 280 -4.93 0.55 -18.40
CA ALA A 280 -4.48 0.16 -19.74
C ALA A 280 -2.97 -0.13 -19.84
N TYR A 281 -2.16 0.29 -18.88
CA TYR A 281 -0.73 -0.01 -18.82
C TYR A 281 -0.41 -1.24 -17.97
N ILE A 282 -1.36 -1.72 -17.17
CA ILE A 282 -1.16 -2.78 -16.19
C ILE A 282 -1.58 -4.10 -16.79
N THR A 283 -0.68 -5.09 -16.76
CA THR A 283 -0.98 -6.44 -17.25
C THR A 283 -1.70 -7.26 -16.19
N LEU A 284 -1.15 -7.34 -14.97
CA LEU A 284 -1.70 -8.11 -13.86
C LEU A 284 -1.42 -7.42 -12.52
N LEU A 285 -2.38 -7.55 -11.59
CA LEU A 285 -2.24 -7.15 -10.19
C LEU A 285 -2.15 -8.39 -9.30
N PHE A 286 -1.07 -8.50 -8.55
CA PHE A 286 -0.83 -9.56 -7.58
C PHE A 286 -1.27 -9.08 -6.20
N THR A 287 -2.29 -9.74 -5.66
CA THR A 287 -2.92 -9.36 -4.39
C THR A 287 -3.11 -10.59 -3.49
N ASP A 288 -3.42 -10.37 -2.22
CA ASP A 288 -3.77 -11.46 -1.29
C ASP A 288 -5.14 -12.10 -1.61
N LEU A 289 -5.95 -11.48 -2.47
CA LEU A 289 -7.18 -12.06 -3.02
C LEU A 289 -6.91 -12.98 -4.22
N GLY A 290 -5.71 -12.89 -4.81
CA GLY A 290 -5.33 -13.60 -6.03
C GLY A 290 -4.67 -12.68 -7.04
N ILE A 291 -4.46 -13.26 -8.23
CA ILE A 291 -3.95 -12.54 -9.40
C ILE A 291 -5.15 -12.00 -10.16
N LEU A 292 -5.24 -10.68 -10.28
CA LEU A 292 -6.37 -9.97 -10.85
C LEU A 292 -5.94 -9.27 -12.15
N THR A 293 -6.87 -9.19 -13.10
CA THR A 293 -6.79 -8.21 -14.18
C THR A 293 -7.31 -6.86 -13.67
N PRO A 294 -6.93 -5.72 -14.29
CA PRO A 294 -7.46 -4.42 -13.86
C PRO A 294 -8.99 -4.35 -13.83
N SER A 295 -9.67 -5.03 -14.76
CA SER A 295 -11.15 -5.09 -14.78
C SER A 295 -11.75 -5.81 -13.57
N ALA A 296 -11.08 -6.84 -13.04
CA ALA A 296 -11.56 -7.62 -11.90
C ALA A 296 -11.43 -6.86 -10.58
N VAL A 297 -10.63 -5.78 -10.52
CA VAL A 297 -10.46 -4.96 -9.31
C VAL A 297 -11.80 -4.34 -8.89
N SER A 298 -12.61 -3.87 -9.84
CA SER A 298 -13.92 -3.29 -9.54
C SER A 298 -14.86 -4.31 -8.90
N ASP A 299 -14.85 -5.56 -9.37
CA ASP A 299 -15.69 -6.63 -8.83
C ASP A 299 -15.27 -6.99 -7.39
N GLU A 300 -13.97 -7.05 -7.13
CA GLU A 300 -13.44 -7.30 -5.78
C GLU A 300 -13.71 -6.12 -4.84
N LEU A 301 -13.62 -4.89 -5.32
CA LEU A 301 -14.02 -3.70 -4.56
C LEU A 301 -15.49 -3.75 -4.16
N ILE A 302 -16.38 -4.11 -5.08
CA ILE A 302 -17.81 -4.27 -4.77
C ILE A 302 -17.99 -5.29 -3.65
N LYS A 303 -17.32 -6.45 -3.70
CA LYS A 303 -17.41 -7.48 -2.64
C LYS A 303 -16.82 -7.04 -1.30
N LEU A 304 -15.80 -6.17 -1.30
CA LEU A 304 -15.18 -5.66 -0.08
C LEU A 304 -16.04 -4.59 0.60
N TYR A 305 -16.82 -3.82 -0.17
CA TYR A 305 -17.58 -2.67 0.32
C TYR A 305 -19.09 -2.91 0.43
N MET A 306 -19.68 -3.84 -0.31
CA MET A 306 -21.10 -4.21 -0.20
C MET A 306 -21.30 -5.36 0.78
#